data_AF-A0A9Q0X4L1-F1
#
_entry.id   AF-A0A9Q0X4L1-F1
#
_cell.length_a   1.000
_cell.length_b   1.000
_cell.length_c   1.000
_cell.angle_alpha   90.00
_cell.angle_beta   90.00
_cell.angle_gamma   90.00
#
_symmetry.space_group_name_H-M   'P 1'
#
loop_
_entity.id
_entity.type
_entity.pdbx_description
1 polymer ?
#
loop_
_entity_poly.entity_id
_entity_poly.type
_entity_poly.pdbx_seq_one_letter_code
_entity_poly.pdbx_strand_id
1 'polypeptide(L)'
;MKAAANSPSTSTTSSSKQFLETSIDCQSSPASSSAISKPQYFYPESVNLDNERSKENVTVTVRFRPLSPKEIRQGEEIAWYADGETIVRNEHNPSIAYAYDRVFGPTTTTRHVYDVAAQHVVSGAMEGVNGTIFAYGLTSSGKTHTMHGDQRSPGIIPLAVKDAFGIIQETPNREFLLRVSYLEIYNEVVNDLLNPAGQNLRIREDTQLVEEDLNGQLNGHVWAGQLPIRLVLLL
;
A
#
# COMPACT_ATOMS: atom_id res chain seq x y z
N MET A 1 -37.70 19.07 -57.20
CA MET A 1 -37.16 19.98 -58.25
C MET A 1 -36.33 21.07 -57.58
N LYS A 2 -35.05 21.16 -57.98
CA LYS A 2 -34.06 22.27 -57.97
C LYS A 2 -34.25 23.45 -56.97
N ALA A 3 -33.31 23.70 -56.04
CA ALA A 3 -31.99 24.40 -56.17
C ALA A 3 -32.13 25.91 -55.83
N ALA A 4 -31.18 26.69 -55.31
CA ALA A 4 -29.72 26.62 -55.12
C ALA A 4 -29.33 27.64 -53.99
N ALA A 5 -28.31 27.38 -53.16
CA ALA A 5 -26.93 27.91 -53.21
C ALA A 5 -26.72 29.36 -52.71
N ASN A 6 -25.88 29.56 -51.67
CA ASN A 6 -24.47 29.97 -51.82
C ASN A 6 -23.75 30.24 -50.46
N SER A 7 -22.50 29.78 -50.41
CA SER A 7 -21.44 30.05 -49.42
C SER A 7 -20.74 31.40 -49.69
N PRO A 8 -19.82 31.86 -48.80
CA PRO A 8 -18.35 31.75 -49.06
C PRO A 8 -17.52 31.45 -47.77
N SER A 9 -16.50 30.57 -47.71
CA SER A 9 -15.03 30.71 -48.03
C SER A 9 -14.38 32.01 -47.53
N THR A 10 -13.18 32.14 -46.93
CA THR A 10 -11.91 31.39 -46.67
C THR A 10 -11.07 32.34 -45.76
N SER A 11 -10.08 31.95 -44.92
CA SER A 11 -8.69 31.67 -45.30
C SER A 11 -7.77 31.41 -44.08
N THR A 12 -6.73 30.62 -44.34
CA THR A 12 -5.51 30.20 -43.61
C THR A 12 -4.56 31.28 -43.05
N THR A 13 -3.82 30.97 -41.96
CA THR A 13 -2.34 31.18 -41.87
C THR A 13 -1.67 30.32 -40.78
N SER A 14 -0.50 29.76 -41.12
CA SER A 14 0.50 29.06 -40.27
C SER A 14 1.45 30.05 -39.58
N SER A 15 2.10 29.69 -38.44
CA SER A 15 3.54 29.99 -38.16
C SER A 15 4.05 29.50 -36.78
N SER A 16 5.25 28.92 -36.80
CA SER A 16 6.14 28.55 -35.67
C SER A 16 7.06 29.72 -35.22
N LYS A 17 7.65 29.63 -34.00
CA LYS A 17 8.98 30.15 -33.51
C LYS A 17 9.00 30.13 -31.96
N GLN A 18 9.80 29.32 -31.24
CA GLN A 18 11.24 29.35 -30.90
C GLN A 18 11.74 30.47 -29.94
N PHE A 19 12.24 30.01 -28.78
CA PHE A 19 13.37 30.43 -27.91
C PHE A 19 13.47 31.85 -27.31
N LEU A 20 13.77 31.90 -26.00
CA LEU A 20 14.92 32.67 -25.48
C LEU A 20 15.47 32.03 -24.19
N GLU A 21 16.79 31.86 -24.17
CA GLU A 21 17.65 31.36 -23.10
C GLU A 21 18.57 32.52 -22.68
N THR A 22 18.86 32.68 -21.39
CA THR A 22 19.99 33.53 -20.93
C THR A 22 20.68 32.91 -19.72
N SER A 23 22.00 32.82 -19.85
CA SER A 23 22.98 32.10 -19.04
C SER A 23 23.70 32.98 -17.99
N ILE A 24 24.35 32.34 -17.00
CA ILE A 24 25.78 32.50 -16.54
C ILE A 24 25.96 32.28 -15.00
N ASP A 25 26.69 31.19 -14.72
CA ASP A 25 27.74 30.85 -13.73
C ASP A 25 27.76 31.23 -12.22
N CYS A 26 27.65 30.16 -11.41
CA CYS A 26 28.59 29.60 -10.41
C CYS A 26 29.51 30.49 -9.54
N GLN A 27 29.41 30.38 -8.20
CA GLN A 27 30.46 29.82 -7.30
C GLN A 27 30.04 29.68 -5.80
N SER A 28 30.46 28.54 -5.22
CA SER A 28 30.76 28.20 -3.79
C SER A 28 29.67 27.98 -2.70
N SER A 29 29.65 26.73 -2.19
CA SER A 29 28.99 26.09 -1.02
C SER A 29 29.48 26.63 0.36
N PRO A 30 29.05 26.14 1.57
CA PRO A 30 28.21 24.95 1.89
C PRO A 30 27.19 25.08 3.05
N ALA A 31 26.26 24.12 3.15
CA ALA A 31 25.97 23.30 4.34
C ALA A 31 24.50 22.81 4.39
N SER A 32 24.38 21.48 4.34
CA SER A 32 23.47 20.62 5.11
C SER A 32 21.94 20.70 4.94
N SER A 33 21.43 19.51 4.63
CA SER A 33 20.05 19.00 4.79
C SER A 33 18.94 19.69 4.00
N SER A 34 18.52 19.05 2.91
CA SER A 34 17.12 18.65 2.66
C SER A 34 16.97 18.08 1.24
N ALA A 35 15.90 17.30 1.10
CA ALA A 35 15.37 16.57 -0.05
C ALA A 35 15.68 17.06 -1.48
N ILE A 36 15.56 16.09 -2.42
CA ILE A 36 15.49 16.23 -3.90
C ILE A 36 16.89 16.39 -4.53
N SER A 37 17.41 15.52 -5.38
CA SER A 37 16.85 14.70 -6.47
C SER A 37 17.92 13.67 -6.84
N LYS A 38 17.59 12.45 -7.27
CA LYS A 38 18.58 11.59 -7.95
C LYS A 38 17.97 10.73 -9.07
N PRO A 39 18.78 10.44 -10.11
CA PRO A 39 18.40 10.50 -11.51
C PRO A 39 18.16 9.13 -12.13
N GLN A 40 17.76 9.16 -13.40
CA GLN A 40 17.65 8.05 -14.34
C GLN A 40 18.97 7.25 -14.39
N TYR A 41 18.97 6.00 -13.90
CA TYR A 41 20.15 5.11 -13.96
C TYR A 41 19.95 3.99 -14.98
N PHE A 42 20.88 3.94 -15.92
CA PHE A 42 21.21 2.80 -16.76
C PHE A 42 21.80 1.69 -15.86
N TYR A 43 21.27 0.47 -15.91
CA TYR A 43 21.81 -0.67 -15.15
C TYR A 43 22.75 -1.50 -16.02
N PRO A 44 23.99 -1.82 -15.56
CA PRO A 44 24.72 -2.97 -16.05
C PRO A 44 24.26 -4.24 -15.32
N GLU A 45 24.37 -5.36 -16.02
CA GLU A 45 23.86 -6.67 -15.66
C GLU A 45 24.70 -7.36 -14.55
N SER A 46 24.01 -8.14 -13.72
CA SER A 46 24.48 -9.10 -12.70
C SER A 46 25.09 -8.56 -11.39
N VAL A 47 24.38 -8.79 -10.28
CA VAL A 47 25.00 -8.93 -8.94
C VAL A 47 24.24 -9.98 -8.14
N ASN A 48 24.97 -10.93 -7.57
CA ASN A 48 24.47 -11.93 -6.62
C ASN A 48 25.33 -11.88 -5.34
N LEU A 49 24.67 -12.25 -4.25
CA LEU A 49 25.12 -12.56 -2.88
C LEU A 49 25.18 -11.41 -1.85
N ASP A 50 24.18 -11.54 -0.96
CA ASP A 50 24.27 -11.41 0.50
C ASP A 50 24.69 -10.06 1.05
N ASN A 51 23.73 -9.14 1.06
CA ASN A 51 23.73 -8.05 2.01
C ASN A 51 22.57 -8.32 2.97
N GLU A 52 22.87 -8.54 4.25
CA GLU A 52 21.91 -8.41 5.36
C GLU A 52 21.40 -6.96 5.33
N ARG A 53 20.45 -6.70 4.43
CA ARG A 53 19.70 -5.45 4.38
C ARG A 53 19.05 -5.36 5.74
N SER A 54 19.41 -4.34 6.51
CA SER A 54 18.66 -3.95 7.71
C SER A 54 17.19 -3.95 7.33
N LYS A 55 16.42 -4.90 7.88
CA LYS A 55 15.04 -5.18 7.50
C LYS A 55 14.24 -3.89 7.62
N GLU A 56 13.86 -3.31 6.49
CA GLU A 56 13.06 -2.10 6.48
C GLU A 56 11.70 -2.42 7.11
N ASN A 57 11.21 -1.53 7.98
CA ASN A 57 9.95 -1.74 8.70
C ASN A 57 8.71 -1.48 7.84
N VAL A 58 8.91 -1.06 6.59
CA VAL A 58 7.86 -0.78 5.62
C VAL A 58 8.15 -1.60 4.38
N THR A 59 7.15 -2.35 3.93
CA THR A 59 7.22 -3.09 2.66
C THR A 59 6.10 -2.62 1.75
N VAL A 60 6.41 -2.46 0.47
CA VAL A 60 5.49 -2.03 -0.58
C VAL A 60 5.37 -3.15 -1.60
N THR A 61 4.16 -3.70 -1.70
CA THR A 61 3.85 -4.76 -2.66
C THR A 61 2.82 -4.29 -3.68
N VAL A 62 2.98 -4.72 -4.92
CA VAL A 62 2.06 -4.43 -6.03
C VAL A 62 1.28 -5.68 -6.39
N ARG A 63 -0.02 -5.56 -6.60
CA ARG A 63 -0.87 -6.66 -7.08
C ARG A 63 -1.63 -6.22 -8.32
N PHE A 64 -1.38 -6.90 -9.43
CA PHE A 64 -2.22 -6.79 -10.61
C PHE A 64 -3.46 -7.65 -10.44
N ARG A 65 -4.63 -7.07 -10.71
CA ARG A 65 -5.85 -7.85 -10.91
C ARG A 65 -5.96 -8.30 -12.36
N PRO A 66 -6.66 -9.42 -12.64
CA PRO A 66 -7.07 -9.73 -14.00
C PRO A 66 -7.92 -8.61 -14.62
N LEU A 67 -7.89 -8.53 -15.95
CA LEU A 67 -8.87 -7.75 -16.70
C LEU A 67 -10.27 -8.27 -16.42
N SER A 68 -11.19 -7.35 -16.22
CA SER A 68 -12.61 -7.66 -16.04
C SER A 68 -13.23 -8.09 -17.36
N PRO A 69 -14.33 -8.86 -17.35
CA PRO A 69 -15.03 -9.23 -18.57
C PRO A 69 -15.48 -8.04 -19.42
N LYS A 70 -15.72 -6.88 -18.78
CA LYS A 70 -16.10 -5.65 -19.48
C LYS A 70 -14.91 -5.08 -20.27
N GLU A 71 -13.73 -4.99 -19.64
CA GLU A 71 -12.49 -4.52 -20.26
C GLU A 71 -12.09 -5.43 -21.43
N ILE A 72 -12.18 -6.75 -21.26
CA ILE A 72 -11.89 -7.71 -22.34
C ILE A 72 -12.82 -7.50 -23.54
N ARG A 73 -14.14 -7.31 -23.30
CA ARG A 73 -15.10 -7.03 -24.40
C ARG A 73 -14.86 -5.69 -25.09
N GLN A 74 -14.26 -4.74 -24.39
CA GLN A 74 -13.89 -3.43 -24.94
C GLN A 74 -12.56 -3.48 -25.71
N GLY A 75 -11.85 -4.62 -25.68
CA GLY A 75 -10.55 -4.76 -26.32
C GLY A 75 -9.43 -4.05 -25.57
N GLU A 76 -9.60 -3.83 -24.26
CA GLU A 76 -8.54 -3.26 -23.42
C GLU A 76 -7.37 -4.24 -23.33
N GLU A 77 -6.15 -3.71 -23.43
CA GLU A 77 -4.92 -4.48 -23.38
C GLU A 77 -4.15 -4.22 -22.07
N ILE A 78 -3.24 -5.14 -21.73
CA ILE A 78 -2.40 -5.01 -20.54
C ILE A 78 -1.31 -3.97 -20.82
N ALA A 79 -1.38 -2.83 -20.13
CA ALA A 79 -0.36 -1.77 -20.25
C ALA A 79 0.84 -1.96 -19.29
N TRP A 80 0.63 -2.66 -18.18
CA TRP A 80 1.63 -2.87 -17.13
C TRP A 80 1.58 -4.32 -16.66
N TYR A 81 2.74 -4.93 -16.49
CA TYR A 81 2.85 -6.33 -16.08
C TYR A 81 3.95 -6.53 -15.05
N ALA A 82 3.83 -7.65 -14.33
CA ALA A 82 4.86 -8.12 -13.41
C ALA A 82 6.01 -8.77 -14.19
N ASP A 83 7.19 -8.17 -14.14
CA ASP A 83 8.43 -8.75 -14.67
C ASP A 83 9.20 -9.41 -13.52
N GLY A 84 8.98 -10.70 -13.33
CA GLY A 84 9.46 -11.41 -12.14
C GLY A 84 8.71 -10.99 -10.88
N GLU A 85 9.37 -11.13 -9.72
CA GLU A 85 8.73 -10.94 -8.41
C GLU A 85 8.87 -9.52 -7.84
N THR A 86 9.68 -8.65 -8.45
CA THR A 86 10.02 -7.34 -7.86
C THR A 86 9.91 -6.17 -8.83
N ILE A 87 9.74 -6.43 -10.13
CA ILE A 87 9.69 -5.37 -11.14
C ILE A 87 8.31 -5.28 -11.78
N VAL A 88 7.82 -4.05 -11.93
CA VAL A 88 6.69 -3.68 -12.78
C VAL A 88 7.24 -3.04 -14.05
N ARG A 89 6.86 -3.52 -15.23
CA ARG A 89 7.30 -2.95 -16.51
C ARG A 89 6.11 -2.51 -17.38
N ASN A 90 6.32 -1.46 -18.17
CA ASN A 90 5.36 -0.99 -19.15
C ASN A 90 5.47 -1.79 -20.46
N GLU A 91 4.34 -2.24 -21.00
CA GLU A 91 4.29 -3.02 -22.25
C GLU A 91 4.69 -2.19 -23.47
N HIS A 92 4.23 -0.93 -23.54
CA HIS A 92 4.46 -0.06 -24.70
C HIS A 92 5.86 0.58 -24.70
N ASN A 93 6.49 0.66 -23.54
CA ASN A 93 7.87 1.15 -23.41
C ASN A 93 8.65 0.33 -22.36
N PRO A 94 9.32 -0.76 -22.78
CA PRO A 94 10.07 -1.64 -21.89
C PRO A 94 11.20 -0.97 -21.09
N SER A 95 11.64 0.24 -21.49
CA SER A 95 12.63 1.00 -20.73
C SER A 95 12.06 1.61 -19.44
N ILE A 96 10.73 1.65 -19.29
CA ILE A 96 10.05 2.16 -18.09
C ILE A 96 9.74 0.98 -17.17
N ALA A 97 10.43 0.95 -16.03
CA ALA A 97 10.25 -0.07 -15.00
C ALA A 97 10.36 0.52 -13.60
N TYR A 98 9.64 -0.08 -12.65
CA TYR A 98 9.63 0.29 -11.24
C TYR A 98 9.89 -0.92 -10.37
N ALA A 99 10.76 -0.79 -9.37
CA ALA A 99 11.08 -1.84 -8.42
C ALA A 99 10.26 -1.69 -7.13
N TYR A 100 9.79 -2.82 -6.62
CA TYR A 100 9.02 -2.97 -5.39
C TYR A 100 9.52 -4.18 -4.60
N ASP A 101 9.12 -4.31 -3.33
CA ASP A 101 9.52 -5.45 -2.50
C ASP A 101 8.92 -6.76 -3.04
N ARG A 102 7.66 -6.69 -3.51
CA ARG A 102 7.00 -7.78 -4.23
C ARG A 102 6.03 -7.26 -5.29
N VAL A 103 5.89 -8.02 -6.38
CA VAL A 103 4.93 -7.80 -7.46
C VAL A 103 4.20 -9.11 -7.73
N PHE A 104 2.88 -9.07 -7.63
CA PHE A 104 1.99 -10.20 -7.87
C PHE A 104 1.25 -10.02 -9.18
N GLY A 105 1.33 -11.03 -10.04
CA GLY A 105 0.62 -11.07 -11.31
C GLY A 105 -0.88 -11.34 -11.16
N PRO A 106 -1.66 -11.25 -12.26
CA PRO A 106 -3.11 -11.43 -12.24
C PRO A 106 -3.55 -12.84 -11.84
N THR A 107 -2.69 -13.84 -12.00
CA THR A 107 -2.97 -15.23 -11.63
C THR A 107 -2.68 -15.54 -10.16
N THR A 108 -2.10 -14.61 -9.41
CA THR A 108 -1.74 -14.82 -8.01
C THR A 108 -2.98 -14.84 -7.11
N THR A 109 -3.12 -15.91 -6.33
CA THR A 109 -4.21 -16.08 -5.37
C THR A 109 -4.08 -15.12 -4.18
N THR A 110 -5.21 -14.70 -3.60
CA THR A 110 -5.16 -13.84 -2.41
C THR A 110 -4.49 -14.53 -1.22
N ARG A 111 -4.60 -15.86 -1.11
CA ARG A 111 -3.87 -16.65 -0.11
C ARG A 111 -2.36 -16.48 -0.25
N HIS A 112 -1.82 -16.57 -1.47
CA HIS A 112 -0.37 -16.39 -1.67
C HIS A 112 0.08 -14.96 -1.37
N VAL A 113 -0.74 -13.95 -1.73
CA VAL A 113 -0.48 -12.56 -1.33
C VAL A 113 -0.43 -12.43 0.19
N TYR A 114 -1.34 -13.08 0.92
CA TYR A 114 -1.32 -13.09 2.38
C TYR A 114 -0.03 -13.71 2.93
N ASP A 115 0.34 -14.90 2.46
CA ASP A 115 1.52 -15.63 2.95
C ASP A 115 2.80 -14.82 2.80
N VAL A 116 2.97 -14.16 1.66
CA VAL A 116 4.19 -13.42 1.34
C VAL A 116 4.18 -12.02 1.96
N ALA A 117 3.07 -11.28 1.87
CA ALA A 117 3.04 -9.85 2.19
C ALA A 117 2.46 -9.51 3.57
N ALA A 118 1.62 -10.38 4.16
CA ALA A 118 0.83 -10.03 5.35
C ALA A 118 1.10 -10.92 6.57
N GLN A 119 1.38 -12.21 6.38
CA GLN A 119 1.46 -13.18 7.46
C GLN A 119 2.45 -12.77 8.55
N HIS A 120 3.64 -12.31 8.16
CA HIS A 120 4.67 -11.88 9.11
C HIS A 120 4.25 -10.68 9.96
N VAL A 121 3.40 -9.79 9.43
CA VAL A 121 2.84 -8.65 10.19
C VAL A 121 1.84 -9.15 11.24
N VAL A 122 1.02 -10.15 10.89
CA VAL A 122 0.10 -10.81 11.82
C VAL A 122 0.87 -11.53 12.92
N SER A 123 1.90 -12.32 12.57
CA SER A 123 2.77 -13.00 13.54
C SER A 123 3.44 -12.01 14.50
N GLY A 124 4.02 -10.92 13.97
CA GLY A 124 4.61 -9.85 14.80
C GLY A 124 3.59 -9.20 15.74
N ALA A 125 2.35 -8.99 15.28
CA ALA A 125 1.26 -8.49 16.13
C ALA A 125 0.89 -9.44 17.26
N MET A 126 0.92 -10.75 16.99
CA MET A 126 0.72 -11.77 18.02
C MET A 126 1.90 -11.82 19.01
N GLU A 127 3.09 -11.37 18.63
CA GLU A 127 4.27 -11.23 19.51
C GLU A 127 4.29 -9.91 20.29
N GLY A 128 3.32 -9.01 20.06
CA GLY A 128 3.20 -7.72 20.75
C GLY A 128 3.83 -6.54 20.00
N VAL A 129 4.20 -6.72 18.73
CA VAL A 129 4.69 -5.64 17.85
C VAL A 129 3.52 -5.00 17.10
N ASN A 130 3.47 -3.68 17.00
CA ASN A 130 2.41 -3.03 16.22
C ASN A 130 2.53 -3.37 14.72
N GLY A 131 1.45 -3.84 14.11
CA GLY A 131 1.38 -4.16 12.69
C GLY A 131 0.30 -3.36 11.98
N THR A 132 0.61 -2.85 10.78
CA THR A 132 -0.36 -2.15 9.93
C THR A 132 -0.28 -2.65 8.50
N ILE A 133 -1.43 -2.98 7.90
CA ILE A 133 -1.56 -3.32 6.49
C ILE A 133 -2.60 -2.40 5.87
N PHE A 134 -2.25 -1.71 4.78
CA PHE A 134 -3.17 -0.88 4.03
C PHE A 134 -3.19 -1.30 2.57
N ALA A 135 -4.38 -1.27 1.96
CA ALA A 135 -4.53 -1.39 0.51
C ALA A 135 -4.67 0.00 -0.11
N TYR A 136 -3.97 0.25 -1.22
CA TYR A 136 -4.04 1.52 -1.94
C TYR A 136 -4.30 1.31 -3.42
N GLY A 137 -5.01 2.26 -4.04
CA GLY A 137 -5.31 2.24 -5.47
C GLY A 137 -6.66 2.88 -5.80
N LEU A 138 -6.93 3.04 -7.10
CA LEU A 138 -8.18 3.63 -7.59
C LEU A 138 -9.40 2.72 -7.33
N THR A 139 -10.60 3.26 -7.52
CA THR A 139 -11.83 2.45 -7.54
C THR A 139 -11.70 1.35 -8.60
N SER A 140 -12.20 0.15 -8.29
CA SER A 140 -12.09 -1.03 -9.16
C SER A 140 -10.66 -1.58 -9.36
N SER A 141 -9.64 -1.15 -8.61
CA SER A 141 -8.29 -1.73 -8.70
C SER A 141 -8.13 -3.09 -8.01
N GLY A 142 -9.08 -3.49 -7.16
CA GLY A 142 -9.04 -4.76 -6.42
C GLY A 142 -8.67 -4.65 -4.93
N LYS A 143 -8.72 -3.44 -4.33
CA LYS A 143 -8.51 -3.23 -2.88
C LYS A 143 -9.42 -4.12 -2.02
N THR A 144 -10.74 -4.01 -2.20
CA THR A 144 -11.73 -4.80 -1.45
C THR A 144 -11.58 -6.30 -1.68
N HIS A 145 -11.28 -6.72 -2.92
CA HIS A 145 -11.01 -8.12 -3.22
C HIS A 145 -9.75 -8.64 -2.50
N THR A 146 -8.73 -7.81 -2.33
CA THR A 146 -7.51 -8.20 -1.61
C THR A 146 -7.74 -8.24 -0.11
N MET A 147 -8.33 -7.19 0.47
CA MET A 147 -8.49 -7.08 1.93
C MET A 147 -9.63 -7.94 2.47
N HIS A 148 -10.80 -7.93 1.83
CA HIS A 148 -11.98 -8.68 2.29
C HIS A 148 -12.13 -10.02 1.54
N GLY A 149 -11.99 -9.98 0.22
CA GLY A 149 -12.19 -11.16 -0.64
C GLY A 149 -13.65 -11.62 -0.67
N ASP A 150 -13.84 -12.90 -0.97
CA ASP A 150 -15.15 -13.57 -0.94
C ASP A 150 -15.08 -14.93 -0.23
N GLN A 151 -16.19 -15.66 -0.18
CA GLN A 151 -16.26 -16.94 0.52
C GLN A 151 -15.36 -18.02 -0.08
N ARG A 152 -15.08 -17.97 -1.39
CA ARG A 152 -14.23 -18.95 -2.11
C ARG A 152 -12.77 -18.54 -2.07
N SER A 153 -12.50 -17.24 -2.08
CA SER A 153 -11.17 -16.64 -2.03
C SER A 153 -11.13 -15.56 -0.93
N PRO A 154 -10.98 -15.95 0.35
CA PRO A 154 -10.92 -15.01 1.46
C PRO A 154 -9.75 -14.03 1.32
N GLY A 155 -9.98 -12.78 1.73
CA GLY A 155 -9.00 -11.70 1.73
C GLY A 155 -8.01 -11.73 2.90
N ILE A 156 -7.16 -10.71 2.98
CA ILE A 156 -6.18 -10.53 4.06
C ILE A 156 -6.87 -10.52 5.44
N ILE A 157 -8.00 -9.82 5.61
CA ILE A 157 -8.69 -9.70 6.90
C ILE A 157 -9.15 -11.05 7.44
N PRO A 158 -10.00 -11.84 6.72
CA PRO A 158 -10.43 -13.13 7.24
C PRO A 158 -9.28 -14.14 7.39
N LEU A 159 -8.23 -14.07 6.56
CA LEU A 159 -7.03 -14.90 6.71
C LEU A 159 -6.23 -14.53 7.96
N ALA A 160 -6.03 -13.24 8.22
CA ALA A 160 -5.33 -12.74 9.41
C ALA A 160 -6.07 -13.13 10.70
N VAL A 161 -7.40 -13.00 10.71
CA VAL A 161 -8.23 -13.44 11.84
C VAL A 161 -8.06 -14.95 12.07
N LYS A 162 -8.10 -15.75 11.00
CA LYS A 162 -7.90 -17.21 11.10
C LYS A 162 -6.52 -17.56 11.68
N ASP A 163 -5.46 -16.94 11.18
CA ASP A 163 -4.09 -17.17 11.68
C ASP A 163 -3.94 -16.73 13.14
N ALA A 164 -4.49 -15.57 13.51
CA ALA A 164 -4.44 -15.09 14.90
C ALA A 164 -5.08 -16.11 15.86
N PHE A 165 -6.26 -16.64 15.53
CA PHE A 165 -6.90 -17.69 16.33
C PHE A 165 -6.12 -19.02 16.31
N GLY A 166 -5.48 -19.36 15.18
CA GLY A 166 -4.58 -20.51 15.11
C GLY A 166 -3.41 -20.40 16.08
N ILE A 167 -2.72 -19.26 16.09
CA ILE A 167 -1.60 -18.97 17.00
C ILE A 167 -2.04 -19.05 18.47
N ILE A 168 -3.23 -18.54 18.80
CA ILE A 168 -3.79 -18.64 20.16
C ILE A 168 -3.98 -20.11 20.57
N GLN A 169 -4.54 -20.94 19.69
CA GLN A 169 -4.77 -22.37 19.96
C GLN A 169 -3.47 -23.15 20.11
N GLU A 170 -2.43 -22.79 19.36
CA GLU A 170 -1.11 -23.42 19.39
C GLU A 170 -0.25 -22.99 20.58
N THR A 171 -0.67 -21.95 21.32
CA THR A 171 0.07 -21.39 22.47
C THR A 171 -0.72 -21.47 23.78
N PRO A 172 -1.05 -22.68 24.29
CA PRO A 172 -1.95 -22.85 25.44
C PRO A 172 -1.41 -22.29 26.77
N ASN A 173 -0.10 -22.04 26.86
CA ASN A 173 0.55 -21.49 28.05
C ASN A 173 0.57 -19.96 28.09
N ARG A 174 -0.05 -19.29 27.11
CA ARG A 174 -0.11 -17.83 27.01
C ARG A 174 -1.56 -17.36 27.03
N GLU A 175 -1.84 -16.36 27.86
CA GLU A 175 -3.15 -15.70 27.87
C GLU A 175 -3.21 -14.61 26.79
N PHE A 176 -4.34 -14.52 26.10
CA PHE A 176 -4.55 -13.51 25.07
C PHE A 176 -5.83 -12.72 25.37
N LEU A 177 -5.74 -11.39 25.26
CA LEU A 177 -6.91 -10.52 25.20
C LEU A 177 -7.02 -9.94 23.79
N LEU A 178 -7.93 -10.49 22.98
CA LEU A 178 -8.20 -10.00 21.64
C LEU A 178 -9.32 -8.95 21.68
N ARG A 179 -9.05 -7.76 21.14
CA ARG A 179 -10.05 -6.70 20.91
C ARG A 179 -10.09 -6.39 19.43
N VAL A 180 -11.29 -6.26 18.88
CA VAL A 180 -11.52 -5.95 17.47
C VAL A 180 -12.40 -4.71 17.39
N SER A 181 -12.05 -3.81 16.48
CA SER A 181 -12.83 -2.63 16.12
C SER A 181 -12.91 -2.58 14.61
N TYR A 182 -14.06 -2.20 14.07
CA TYR A 182 -14.24 -2.03 12.63
C TYR A 182 -14.81 -0.65 12.37
N LEU A 183 -14.00 0.22 11.79
CA LEU A 183 -14.29 1.64 11.65
C LEU A 183 -14.28 2.04 10.17
N GLU A 184 -15.11 3.00 9.83
CA GLU A 184 -15.10 3.69 8.54
C GLU A 184 -14.74 5.16 8.76
N ILE A 185 -13.89 5.71 7.89
CA ILE A 185 -13.67 7.15 7.80
C ILE A 185 -14.29 7.62 6.49
N TYR A 186 -15.40 8.35 6.57
CA TYR A 186 -16.09 8.89 5.42
C TYR A 186 -16.29 10.40 5.59
N ASN A 187 -15.78 11.17 4.63
CA ASN A 187 -15.84 12.64 4.67
C ASN A 187 -15.30 13.23 6.00
N GLU A 188 -14.12 12.77 6.42
CA GLU A 188 -13.49 13.14 7.70
C GLU A 188 -14.29 12.76 8.97
N VAL A 189 -15.36 11.98 8.84
CA VAL A 189 -16.16 11.49 9.95
C VAL A 189 -15.82 10.02 10.22
N VAL A 190 -15.45 9.73 11.47
CA VAL A 190 -15.17 8.36 11.93
C VAL A 190 -16.46 7.70 12.44
N ASN A 191 -16.82 6.56 11.88
CA ASN A 191 -18.01 5.79 12.25
C ASN A 191 -17.62 4.37 12.70
N ASP A 192 -18.25 3.89 13.77
CA ASP A 192 -18.15 2.50 14.23
C ASP A 192 -19.11 1.61 13.44
N LEU A 193 -18.57 0.65 12.72
CA LEU A 193 -19.36 -0.31 11.92
C LEU A 193 -19.92 -1.46 12.75
N LEU A 194 -19.45 -1.64 14.00
CA LEU A 194 -19.96 -2.65 14.93
C LEU A 194 -21.02 -2.09 15.88
N ASN A 195 -21.08 -0.77 16.03
CA ASN A 195 -22.04 -0.08 16.90
C ASN A 195 -22.79 1.01 16.12
N PRO A 196 -24.09 0.81 15.78
CA PRO A 196 -24.89 1.80 15.05
C PRO A 196 -24.99 3.19 15.72
N ALA A 197 -24.80 3.26 17.05
CA ALA A 197 -24.77 4.50 17.80
C ALA A 197 -23.39 5.21 17.79
N GLY A 198 -22.33 4.53 17.35
CA GLY A 198 -20.96 5.04 17.31
C GLY A 198 -20.67 5.91 16.09
N GLN A 199 -21.47 6.95 15.85
CA GLN A 199 -21.24 7.88 14.74
C GLN A 199 -20.43 9.10 15.17
N ASN A 200 -19.62 9.64 14.25
CA ASN A 200 -18.79 10.82 14.47
C ASN A 200 -17.91 10.74 15.72
N LEU A 201 -17.15 9.63 15.81
CA LEU A 201 -16.22 9.39 16.90
C LEU A 201 -15.11 10.45 16.90
N ARG A 202 -14.77 10.93 18.10
CA ARG A 202 -13.67 11.90 18.28
C ARG A 202 -12.36 11.14 18.46
N ILE A 203 -11.36 11.53 17.66
CA ILE A 203 -9.98 11.06 17.84
C ILE A 203 -9.41 11.73 19.09
N ARG A 204 -8.79 10.95 19.96
CA ARG A 204 -8.10 11.40 21.17
C ARG A 204 -6.71 10.78 21.20
N GLU A 205 -5.77 11.51 21.77
CA GLU A 205 -4.43 11.01 22.02
C GLU A 205 -4.48 10.03 23.20
N ASP A 206 -3.83 8.88 23.05
CA ASP A 206 -3.63 7.97 24.15
C ASP A 206 -2.62 8.61 25.11
N THR A 207 -3.01 8.80 26.37
CA THR A 207 -2.06 9.25 27.38
C THR A 207 -1.22 8.04 27.72
N GLN A 208 -0.04 7.91 27.11
CA GLN A 208 0.94 6.94 27.57
C GLN A 208 1.16 7.23 29.06
N LEU A 209 0.65 6.35 29.92
CA LEU A 209 0.97 6.36 31.33
C LEU A 209 2.46 6.03 31.43
N VAL A 210 3.30 7.06 31.36
CA VAL A 210 4.59 7.03 32.02
C VAL A 210 4.23 7.03 33.50
N GLU A 211 4.00 5.85 34.06
CA GLU A 211 4.10 5.66 35.51
C GLU A 211 5.59 5.79 35.87
N GLU A 212 6.08 7.03 35.86
CA GLU A 212 7.23 7.40 36.66
C GLU A 212 6.74 7.44 38.11
N ASP A 213 6.77 6.28 38.76
CA ASP A 213 6.60 6.20 40.20
C ASP A 213 7.72 7.00 40.88
N LEU A 214 7.31 8.00 41.67
CA LEU A 214 8.16 8.87 42.51
C LEU A 214 8.97 8.14 43.60
N ASN A 215 9.22 6.83 43.49
CA ASN A 215 9.92 6.06 44.51
C ASN A 215 10.96 5.05 44.01
N GLY A 216 11.35 5.06 42.72
CA GLY A 216 12.57 4.38 42.27
C GLY A 216 12.63 2.87 42.53
N GLN A 217 11.47 2.21 42.66
CA GLN A 217 11.38 0.79 42.89
C GLN A 217 10.72 0.17 41.65
N LEU A 218 11.54 -0.47 40.81
CA LEU A 218 11.10 -1.19 39.62
C LEU A 218 10.23 -2.37 40.05
N ASN A 219 8.92 -2.16 40.15
CA ASN A 219 7.97 -3.26 40.15
C ASN A 219 7.96 -3.83 38.72
N GLY A 220 8.83 -4.80 38.47
CA GLY A 220 8.88 -5.62 37.25
C GLY A 220 7.67 -6.55 37.09
N HIS A 221 6.46 -6.04 37.36
CA HIS A 221 5.19 -6.74 37.22
C HIS A 221 4.24 -5.97 36.30
N VAL A 222 4.76 -5.44 35.19
CA VAL A 222 3.94 -5.42 33.98
C VAL A 222 3.84 -6.87 33.54
N TRP A 223 2.65 -7.46 33.63
CA TRP A 223 2.38 -8.83 33.26
C TRP A 223 2.98 -9.13 31.87
N ALA A 224 4.09 -9.88 31.87
CA ALA A 224 4.71 -10.41 30.64
C ALA A 224 3.75 -11.33 29.84
N GLY A 225 2.53 -11.57 30.35
CA GLY A 225 1.53 -12.43 29.73
C GLY A 225 0.54 -11.73 28.80
N GLN A 226 0.43 -10.39 28.76
CA GLN A 226 -0.74 -9.75 28.14
C GLN A 226 -0.42 -8.47 27.35
N LEU A 227 0.59 -8.52 26.49
CA LEU A 227 0.77 -7.45 25.50
C LEU A 227 -0.45 -7.41 24.57
N PRO A 228 -1.14 -6.25 24.46
CA PRO A 228 -2.32 -6.14 23.61
C PRO A 228 -1.93 -6.32 22.14
N ILE A 229 -2.68 -7.16 21.43
CA ILE A 229 -2.50 -7.34 19.98
C ILE A 229 -2.95 -6.04 19.30
N ARG A 230 -2.01 -5.39 18.60
CA ARG A 230 -2.24 -4.13 17.89
C ARG A 230 -1.99 -4.33 16.40
N LEU A 231 -3.00 -4.87 15.71
CA LEU A 231 -3.02 -5.07 14.26
C LEU A 231 -4.10 -4.17 13.65
N VAL A 232 -3.70 -3.31 12.70
CA VAL A 232 -4.61 -2.42 11.98
C VAL A 232 -4.64 -2.82 10.50
N LEU A 233 -5.83 -3.12 9.99
CA LEU A 233 -6.06 -3.51 8.59
C LEU A 233 -6.96 -2.46 7.92
N LEU A 234 -6.43 -1.76 6.90
CA LEU A 234 -7.06 -0.62 6.25
C LEU A 234 -7.33 -0.87 4.76
N LEU A 235 -8.47 -0.36 4.27
CA LEU A 235 -8.96 -0.46 2.89
C LEU A 235 -8.85 0.86 2.12
#